data_AF-A0AAJ5E9I7-F1
#
_entry.id   AF-A0AAJ5E9I7-F1
#
_cell.length_a   1.000
_cell.length_b   1.000
_cell.length_c   1.000
_cell.angle_alpha   90.00
_cell.angle_beta   90.00
_cell.angle_gamma   90.00
#
_symmetry.space_group_name_H-M   'P 1'
#
loop_
_entity.id
_entity.type
_entity.pdbx_description
1 polymer ?
#
loop_
_entity_poly.entity_id
_entity_poly.type
_entity_poly.pdbx_seq_one_letter_code
_entity_poly.pdbx_strand_id
1 'polypeptide(L)'
;MNTRCCAVALLLALSGSVFAADTVVLLVPNPIGIWLITFGIAFLIAEAALPNYGVIGLGGIVMFVIGAVILTNTEVPVPLMIGLGLISALLLIFLLFHALKTRPRENVSGDAGLVGSVAPVMSLAGNAYNGWVHLQGEKWQVLSATPLQPGQRVRVVARKGLLLEVAAADAAPGGE
;
A
#
# COMPACT_ATOMS: atom_id res chain seq x y z
N MET A 1 8.70 -10.10 -5.35
CA MET A 1 7.26 -10.45 -5.24
C MET A 1 6.79 -11.08 -6.55
N ASN A 2 7.53 -12.10 -6.97
CA ASN A 2 7.09 -13.49 -7.15
C ASN A 2 6.44 -13.76 -8.51
N THR A 3 7.31 -13.90 -9.51
CA THR A 3 7.09 -14.57 -10.80
C THR A 3 6.38 -15.92 -10.68
N ARG A 4 6.47 -16.57 -9.51
CA ARG A 4 5.71 -17.79 -9.17
C ARG A 4 4.20 -17.57 -9.10
N CYS A 5 3.72 -16.38 -8.72
CA CYS A 5 2.30 -16.07 -8.68
C CYS A 5 1.74 -15.83 -10.09
N CYS A 6 2.46 -15.07 -10.93
CA CYS A 6 2.14 -14.95 -12.36
C CYS A 6 2.20 -16.30 -13.09
N ALA A 7 3.18 -17.14 -12.78
CA ALA A 7 3.29 -18.46 -13.38
C ALA A 7 2.14 -19.39 -12.98
N VAL A 8 1.69 -19.34 -11.72
CA VAL A 8 0.52 -20.11 -11.25
C VAL A 8 -0.78 -19.57 -11.86
N ALA A 9 -0.94 -18.25 -11.98
CA ALA A 9 -2.09 -17.65 -12.66
C ALA A 9 -2.13 -17.97 -14.16
N LEU A 10 -0.98 -17.99 -14.86
CA LEU A 10 -0.89 -18.43 -16.25
C LEU A 10 -1.15 -19.93 -16.38
N LEU A 11 -0.60 -20.76 -15.50
CA LEU A 11 -0.80 -22.23 -15.55
C LEU A 11 -2.25 -22.61 -15.27
N LEU A 12 -2.94 -21.89 -14.38
CA LEU A 12 -4.39 -22.06 -14.17
C LEU A 12 -5.21 -21.59 -15.38
N ALA A 13 -4.84 -20.47 -16.01
CA ALA A 13 -5.50 -19.97 -17.23
C ALA A 13 -5.30 -20.89 -18.45
N LEU A 14 -4.13 -21.53 -18.58
CA LEU A 14 -3.86 -22.49 -19.66
C LEU A 14 -4.51 -23.87 -19.42
N SER A 15 -4.88 -24.22 -18.19
CA SER A 15 -5.62 -25.45 -17.88
C SER A 15 -7.09 -25.42 -18.29
N GLY A 16 -7.63 -24.24 -18.65
CA GLY A 16 -9.03 -24.06 -19.07
C GLY A 16 -9.35 -24.60 -20.48
N SER A 17 -8.36 -24.97 -21.28
CA SER A 17 -8.55 -25.38 -22.68
C SER A 17 -9.07 -26.81 -22.87
N VAL A 18 -9.38 -27.56 -21.81
CA VAL A 18 -9.78 -28.98 -21.90
C VAL A 18 -11.30 -29.19 -21.87
N PHE A 19 -12.14 -28.18 -21.62
CA PHE A 19 -13.59 -28.37 -21.52
C PHE A 19 -14.41 -27.88 -22.74
N ALA A 20 -13.79 -27.77 -23.91
CA ALA A 20 -14.50 -27.46 -25.16
C ALA A 20 -15.08 -28.71 -25.88
N ALA A 21 -14.99 -29.90 -25.28
CA ALA A 21 -15.42 -31.15 -25.90
C ALA A 21 -16.16 -32.05 -24.91
N ASP A 22 -17.29 -31.57 -24.37
CA ASP A 22 -18.46 -32.45 -24.29
C ASP A 22 -19.73 -31.63 -24.13
N THR A 23 -20.60 -31.78 -25.12
CA THR A 23 -21.96 -31.24 -25.17
C THR A 23 -22.81 -31.93 -24.10
N VAL A 24 -22.77 -31.47 -22.86
CA VAL A 24 -23.77 -31.82 -21.86
C VAL A 24 -24.78 -30.67 -21.77
N VAL A 25 -25.64 -30.62 -22.77
CA VAL A 25 -26.94 -29.92 -22.69
C VAL A 25 -27.83 -30.74 -21.76
N LEU A 26 -27.62 -30.58 -20.44
CA LEU A 26 -28.56 -31.04 -19.43
C LEU A 26 -28.70 -29.92 -18.40
N LEU A 27 -29.81 -29.16 -18.52
CA LEU A 27 -30.23 -28.06 -17.66
C LEU A 27 -29.36 -26.78 -17.73
N VAL A 28 -29.24 -26.15 -18.90
CA VAL A 28 -28.34 -25.00 -19.14
C VAL A 28 -28.65 -23.83 -18.20
N PRO A 29 -27.77 -23.52 -17.21
CA PRO A 29 -27.76 -22.21 -16.58
C PRO A 29 -27.14 -21.22 -17.57
N ASN A 30 -27.58 -19.95 -17.53
CA ASN A 30 -27.22 -18.97 -18.56
C ASN A 30 -25.67 -18.85 -18.71
N PRO A 31 -25.11 -19.11 -19.92
CA PRO A 31 -23.66 -19.16 -20.14
C PRO A 31 -22.98 -17.84 -19.80
N ILE A 32 -23.71 -16.72 -19.90
CA ILE A 32 -23.25 -15.39 -19.53
C ILE A 32 -22.89 -15.33 -18.04
N GLY A 33 -23.68 -15.98 -17.18
CA GLY A 33 -23.43 -16.01 -15.72
C GLY A 33 -22.13 -16.73 -15.36
N ILE A 34 -21.82 -17.83 -16.05
CA ILE A 34 -20.58 -18.59 -15.87
C ILE A 34 -19.36 -17.72 -16.22
N TRP A 35 -19.42 -17.03 -17.37
CA TRP A 35 -18.37 -16.11 -17.78
C TRP A 35 -18.17 -14.97 -16.76
N LEU A 36 -19.25 -14.34 -16.30
CA LEU A 36 -19.20 -13.26 -15.31
C LEU A 36 -18.60 -13.68 -13.97
N ILE A 37 -18.94 -14.88 -13.46
CA ILE A 37 -18.32 -15.43 -12.24
C ILE A 37 -16.83 -15.64 -12.44
N THR A 38 -16.43 -16.20 -13.58
CA THR A 38 -15.03 -16.48 -13.91
C THR A 38 -14.21 -15.18 -13.99
N PHE A 39 -14.74 -14.17 -14.69
CA PHE A 39 -14.13 -12.84 -14.74
C PHE A 39 -14.07 -12.16 -13.36
N GLY A 40 -15.13 -12.32 -12.56
CA GLY A 40 -15.19 -11.80 -11.19
C GLY A 40 -14.07 -12.35 -10.30
N ILE A 41 -13.86 -13.67 -10.33
CA ILE A 41 -12.77 -14.35 -9.62
C ILE A 41 -11.40 -13.90 -10.15
N ALA A 42 -11.24 -13.79 -11.47
CA ALA A 42 -9.99 -13.33 -12.08
C ALA A 42 -9.63 -11.90 -11.61
N PHE A 43 -10.61 -11.01 -11.51
CA PHE A 43 -10.41 -9.64 -11.02
C PHE A 43 -10.10 -9.59 -9.52
N LEU A 44 -10.71 -10.46 -8.70
CA LEU A 44 -10.36 -10.62 -7.29
C LEU A 44 -8.91 -11.10 -7.11
N ILE A 45 -8.46 -12.05 -7.93
CA ILE A 45 -7.06 -12.51 -7.94
C ILE A 45 -6.12 -11.41 -8.42
N ALA A 46 -6.51 -10.65 -9.44
CA ALA A 46 -5.73 -9.52 -9.96
C ALA A 46 -5.54 -8.42 -8.90
N GLU A 47 -6.58 -8.13 -8.11
CA GLU A 47 -6.50 -7.21 -6.97
C GLU A 47 -5.58 -7.74 -5.87
N ALA A 48 -5.51 -9.06 -5.63
CA ALA A 48 -4.57 -9.63 -4.67
C ALA A 48 -3.11 -9.58 -5.14
N ALA A 49 -2.88 -9.56 -6.46
CA ALA A 49 -1.55 -9.51 -7.07
C ALA A 49 -1.01 -8.09 -7.26
N LEU A 50 -1.88 -7.10 -7.41
CA LEU A 50 -1.53 -5.69 -7.61
C LEU A 50 -1.95 -4.87 -6.39
N PRO A 51 -1.09 -4.00 -5.81
CA PRO A 51 -1.49 -3.09 -4.75
C PRO A 51 -2.29 -1.93 -5.35
N ASN A 52 -3.46 -2.25 -5.92
CA ASN A 52 -4.40 -1.27 -6.44
C ASN A 52 -5.36 -0.85 -5.31
N TYR A 53 -5.95 0.33 -5.41
CA TYR A 53 -6.80 0.91 -4.36
C TYR A 53 -8.22 0.32 -4.34
N GLY A 54 -8.39 -1.01 -4.41
CA GLY A 54 -9.68 -1.68 -4.28
C GLY A 54 -10.58 -1.67 -5.52
N VAL A 55 -10.18 -0.98 -6.60
CA VAL A 55 -11.06 -0.71 -7.76
C VAL A 55 -11.29 -1.97 -8.61
N ILE A 56 -10.24 -2.78 -8.86
CA ILE A 56 -10.37 -3.99 -9.69
C ILE A 56 -11.11 -5.06 -8.89
N GLY A 57 -10.80 -5.18 -7.59
CA GLY A 57 -11.50 -6.07 -6.66
C GLY A 57 -12.99 -5.75 -6.55
N LEU A 58 -13.35 -4.47 -6.47
CA LEU A 58 -14.75 -4.04 -6.47
C LEU A 58 -15.48 -4.46 -7.75
N GLY A 59 -14.87 -4.23 -8.92
CA GLY A 59 -15.40 -4.69 -10.20
C GLY A 59 -15.58 -6.22 -10.24
N GLY A 60 -14.64 -6.96 -9.66
CA GLY A 60 -14.69 -8.42 -9.54
C GLY A 60 -15.88 -8.91 -8.71
N ILE A 61 -16.15 -8.26 -7.58
CA ILE A 61 -17.29 -8.58 -6.70
C ILE A 61 -18.62 -8.32 -7.42
N VAL A 62 -18.73 -7.16 -8.10
CA VAL A 62 -19.94 -6.81 -8.86
C VAL A 62 -20.20 -7.84 -9.97
N MET A 63 -19.17 -8.20 -10.74
CA MET A 63 -19.29 -9.22 -11.79
C MET A 63 -19.64 -10.61 -11.24
N PHE A 64 -19.03 -11.01 -10.12
CA PHE A 64 -19.33 -12.27 -9.46
C PHE A 64 -20.78 -12.34 -8.98
N VAL A 65 -21.27 -11.27 -8.34
CA VAL A 65 -22.65 -11.16 -7.85
C VAL A 65 -23.65 -11.22 -9.02
N ILE A 66 -23.43 -10.44 -10.08
CA ILE A 66 -24.30 -10.45 -11.27
C ILE A 66 -24.29 -11.84 -11.92
N GLY A 67 -23.12 -12.45 -12.06
CA GLY A 67 -22.99 -13.79 -12.63
C GLY A 67 -23.71 -14.87 -11.80
N ALA A 68 -23.60 -14.82 -10.47
CA ALA A 68 -24.29 -15.73 -9.55
C ALA A 68 -25.82 -15.60 -9.64
N VAL A 69 -26.33 -14.38 -9.75
CA VAL A 69 -27.77 -14.10 -9.95
C VAL A 69 -28.24 -14.67 -11.28
N ILE A 70 -27.50 -14.44 -12.37
CA ILE A 70 -27.82 -14.96 -13.70
C ILE A 70 -27.79 -16.50 -13.74
N LEU A 71 -26.89 -17.14 -12.99
CA LEU A 71 -26.75 -18.58 -12.96
C LEU A 71 -27.86 -19.29 -12.18
N THR A 72 -28.41 -18.62 -11.17
CA THR A 72 -29.42 -19.19 -10.27
C THR A 72 -30.79 -19.34 -10.95
N ASN A 73 -31.01 -18.71 -12.12
CA ASN A 73 -32.18 -18.93 -13.00
C ASN A 73 -33.54 -18.97 -12.26
N THR A 74 -33.70 -18.13 -11.23
CA THR A 74 -34.86 -18.17 -10.32
C THR A 74 -35.41 -16.76 -10.16
N GLU A 75 -36.75 -16.64 -10.13
CA GLU A 75 -37.48 -15.50 -9.57
C GLU A 75 -36.96 -15.21 -8.16
N VAL A 76 -35.92 -14.38 -8.07
CA VAL A 76 -35.18 -14.20 -6.83
C VAL A 76 -36.12 -13.50 -5.83
N PRO A 77 -36.45 -14.12 -4.68
CA PRO A 77 -37.29 -13.47 -3.69
C PRO A 77 -36.64 -12.16 -3.28
N VAL A 78 -37.43 -11.07 -3.28
CA VAL A 78 -36.99 -9.70 -2.92
C VAL A 78 -36.07 -9.65 -1.69
N PRO A 79 -36.27 -10.45 -0.61
CA PRO A 79 -35.37 -10.47 0.54
C PRO A 79 -33.93 -10.89 0.22
N LEU A 80 -33.72 -11.82 -0.72
CA LEU A 80 -32.39 -12.30 -1.11
C LEU A 80 -31.65 -11.24 -1.95
N MET A 81 -32.38 -10.50 -2.77
CA MET A 81 -31.87 -9.37 -3.55
C MET A 81 -31.42 -8.22 -2.64
N ILE A 82 -32.22 -7.92 -1.61
CA ILE A 82 -31.88 -6.94 -0.57
C ILE A 82 -30.68 -7.43 0.25
N GLY A 83 -30.64 -8.71 0.63
CA GLY A 83 -29.53 -9.30 1.38
C GLY A 83 -28.20 -9.21 0.62
N LEU A 84 -28.23 -9.52 -0.68
CA LEU A 84 -27.05 -9.44 -1.54
C LEU A 84 -26.60 -8.00 -1.79
N GLY A 85 -27.56 -7.09 -1.97
CA GLY A 85 -27.30 -5.65 -2.05
C GLY A 85 -26.68 -5.09 -0.77
N LEU A 86 -27.19 -5.50 0.41
CA LEU A 86 -26.64 -5.11 1.71
C LEU A 86 -25.22 -5.64 1.90
N ILE A 87 -24.97 -6.92 1.57
CA ILE A 87 -23.63 -7.52 1.66
C ILE A 87 -22.66 -6.77 0.74
N SER A 88 -23.07 -6.49 -0.50
CA SER A 88 -22.25 -5.73 -1.45
C SER A 88 -21.96 -4.30 -0.97
N ALA A 89 -22.97 -3.60 -0.44
CA ALA A 89 -22.81 -2.27 0.14
C ALA A 89 -21.90 -2.28 1.37
N LEU A 90 -22.03 -3.28 2.25
CA LEU A 90 -21.19 -3.43 3.44
C LEU A 90 -19.73 -3.67 3.06
N LEU A 91 -19.51 -4.49 2.04
CA LEU A 91 -18.19 -4.80 1.51
C LEU A 91 -17.57 -3.56 0.85
N LEU A 92 -18.36 -2.77 0.12
CA LEU A 92 -17.97 -1.45 -0.41
C LEU A 92 -17.55 -0.47 0.69
N ILE A 93 -18.37 -0.34 1.74
CA ILE A 93 -18.09 0.51 2.89
C ILE A 93 -16.82 0.04 3.60
N PHE A 94 -16.65 -1.27 3.79
CA PHE A 94 -15.47 -1.86 4.40
C PHE A 94 -14.20 -1.57 3.59
N LEU A 95 -14.26 -1.75 2.26
CA LEU A 95 -13.16 -1.42 1.36
C LEU A 95 -12.85 0.07 1.39
N LEU A 96 -13.85 0.95 1.41
CA LEU A 96 -13.67 2.40 1.52
C LEU A 96 -13.02 2.78 2.86
N PHE A 97 -13.45 2.16 3.96
CA PHE A 97 -12.88 2.37 5.28
C PHE A 97 -11.41 1.91 5.32
N HIS A 98 -11.13 0.76 4.73
CA HIS A 98 -9.78 0.23 4.67
C HIS A 98 -8.89 1.07 3.76
N ALA A 99 -9.39 1.53 2.60
CA ALA A 99 -8.70 2.44 1.69
C ALA A 99 -8.39 3.80 2.33
N LEU A 100 -9.32 4.33 3.13
CA LEU A 100 -9.11 5.55 3.92
C LEU A 100 -8.09 5.33 5.04
N LYS A 101 -8.07 4.12 5.63
CA LYS A 101 -7.12 3.73 6.68
C LYS A 101 -5.73 3.38 6.14
N THR A 102 -5.62 2.93 4.89
CA THR A 102 -4.36 2.70 4.19
C THR A 102 -3.82 3.97 3.54
N ARG A 103 -4.52 5.10 3.64
CA ARG A 103 -3.89 6.40 3.38
C ARG A 103 -2.77 6.55 4.40
N PRO A 104 -1.48 6.46 3.98
CA PRO A 104 -0.39 6.65 4.91
C PRO A 104 -0.38 8.15 5.19
N ARG A 105 -1.10 8.56 6.24
CA ARG A 105 -0.56 9.59 7.11
C ARG A 105 0.68 8.95 7.71
N GLU A 106 1.79 9.08 7.00
CA GLU A 106 2.90 9.89 7.46
C GLU A 106 4.10 9.64 6.55
N ASN A 107 4.68 10.74 6.08
CA ASN A 107 5.95 10.74 5.39
C ASN A 107 7.07 10.39 6.41
N VAL A 108 7.15 9.15 6.91
CA VAL A 108 8.19 8.75 7.91
C VAL A 108 9.37 8.00 7.29
N SER A 109 9.44 7.88 5.97
CA SER A 109 10.53 7.09 5.36
C SER A 109 11.85 7.86 5.12
N GLY A 110 12.01 9.05 5.72
CA GLY A 110 13.27 9.81 5.73
C GLY A 110 13.68 10.38 7.09
N ASP A 111 12.73 10.60 8.01
CA ASP A 111 13.00 11.17 9.35
C ASP A 111 13.66 10.18 10.32
N ALA A 112 13.22 8.91 10.31
CA ALA A 112 13.62 7.93 11.31
C ALA A 112 15.10 7.49 11.22
N GLY A 113 15.76 7.70 10.07
CA GLY A 113 17.18 7.39 9.89
C GLY A 113 18.12 8.56 10.19
N LEU A 114 17.61 9.79 10.23
CA LEU A 114 18.43 10.99 10.43
C LEU A 114 18.60 11.32 11.92
N VAL A 115 17.53 11.18 12.71
CA VAL A 115 17.58 11.42 14.15
C VAL A 115 18.44 10.36 14.84
N GLY A 116 19.41 10.79 15.64
CA GLY A 116 20.40 9.93 16.29
C GLY A 116 21.70 9.72 15.49
N SER A 117 21.71 10.07 14.20
CA SER A 117 22.92 9.99 13.38
C SER A 117 23.97 11.01 13.83
N VAL A 118 25.24 10.60 13.79
CA VAL A 118 26.40 11.45 14.11
C VAL A 118 27.15 11.79 12.84
N ALA A 119 27.32 13.08 12.55
CA ALA A 119 28.08 13.55 11.40
C ALA A 119 29.07 14.65 11.79
N PRO A 120 30.19 14.78 11.07
CA PRO A 120 31.07 15.93 11.20
C PRO A 120 30.45 17.16 10.52
N VAL A 121 30.57 18.32 11.16
CA VAL A 121 30.24 19.61 10.55
C VAL A 121 31.23 19.90 9.42
N MET A 122 30.74 20.12 8.20
CA MET A 122 31.60 20.45 7.05
C MET A 122 31.97 21.93 7.03
N SER A 123 30.99 22.81 7.22
CA SER A 123 31.17 24.25 7.17
C SER A 123 30.12 24.97 8.00
N LEU A 124 30.42 26.20 8.39
CA LEU A 124 29.50 27.09 9.09
C LEU A 124 28.65 27.86 8.08
N ALA A 125 27.37 28.04 8.39
CA ALA A 125 26.41 28.72 7.56
C ALA A 125 26.12 30.12 8.13
N GLY A 126 26.99 31.07 7.81
CA GLY A 126 26.84 32.49 8.16
C GLY A 126 27.11 32.85 9.63
N ASN A 127 26.73 32.00 10.60
CA ASN A 127 27.00 32.20 12.02
C ASN A 127 27.59 30.93 12.68
N ALA A 128 28.01 31.05 13.94
CA ALA A 128 28.59 29.93 14.69
C ALA A 128 27.54 28.87 15.10
N TYR A 129 26.24 29.11 14.97
CA TYR A 129 25.18 28.20 15.43
C TYR A 129 24.57 27.37 14.29
N ASN A 130 24.78 27.78 13.05
CA ASN A 130 24.30 27.12 11.86
C ASN A 130 25.48 26.50 11.11
N GLY A 131 25.28 25.31 10.56
CA GLY A 131 26.29 24.65 9.76
C GLY A 131 25.70 23.75 8.69
N TRP A 132 26.59 23.10 7.96
CA TRP A 132 26.25 22.07 6.98
C TRP A 132 26.89 20.76 7.40
N VAL A 133 26.11 19.68 7.34
CA VAL A 133 26.61 18.31 7.55
C VAL A 133 26.32 17.47 6.31
N HIS A 134 27.10 16.42 6.11
CA HIS A 134 26.82 15.41 5.11
C HIS A 134 26.27 14.17 5.79
N LEU A 135 25.04 13.80 5.48
CA LEU A 135 24.34 12.64 6.03
C LEU A 135 23.67 11.89 4.89
N GLN A 136 23.84 10.57 4.84
CA GLN A 136 23.20 9.69 3.86
C GLN A 136 23.42 10.11 2.38
N GLY A 137 24.54 10.74 2.06
CA GLY A 137 24.83 11.20 0.69
C GLY A 137 24.27 12.60 0.35
N GLU A 138 23.63 13.27 1.29
CA GLU A 138 23.00 14.59 1.10
C GLU A 138 23.62 15.65 2.03
N LYS A 139 23.60 16.92 1.59
CA LYS A 139 24.01 18.07 2.42
C LYS A 139 22.80 18.61 3.16
N TRP A 140 22.86 18.55 4.49
CA TRP A 140 21.79 19.02 5.37
C TRP A 140 22.23 20.26 6.13
N GLN A 141 21.31 21.22 6.27
CA GLN A 141 21.53 22.40 7.11
C GLN A 141 21.24 22.02 8.56
N VAL A 142 22.15 22.37 9.47
CA VAL A 142 22.03 22.07 10.89
C VAL A 142 22.01 23.33 11.73
N LEU A 143 21.27 23.30 12.82
CA LEU A 143 21.22 24.33 13.84
C LEU A 143 21.61 23.71 15.18
N SER A 144 22.50 24.36 15.92
CA SER A 144 22.89 23.94 17.27
C SER A 144 22.65 25.06 18.28
N ALA A 145 22.36 24.69 19.52
CA ALA A 145 22.28 25.62 20.64
C ALA A 145 23.66 26.11 21.10
N THR A 146 24.72 25.36 20.76
CA THR A 146 26.12 25.68 21.07
C THR A 146 26.88 26.06 19.81
N PRO A 147 27.91 26.93 19.89
CA PRO A 147 28.73 27.28 18.74
C PRO A 147 29.44 26.05 18.17
N LEU A 148 29.19 25.78 16.89
CA LEU A 148 29.76 24.70 16.11
C LEU A 148 31.13 25.07 15.57
N GLN A 149 31.99 24.06 15.41
CA GLN A 149 33.27 24.18 14.73
C GLN A 149 33.33 23.24 13.51
N PRO A 150 33.93 23.65 12.37
CA PRO A 150 34.20 22.74 11.27
C PRO A 150 35.00 21.52 11.73
N GLY A 151 34.55 20.33 11.37
CA GLY A 151 35.13 19.04 11.79
C GLY A 151 34.57 18.47 13.10
N GLN A 152 33.83 19.25 13.89
CA GLN A 152 33.22 18.78 15.14
C GLN A 152 32.12 17.74 14.87
N ARG A 153 32.06 16.68 15.68
CA ARG A 153 31.02 15.65 15.58
C ARG A 153 29.77 16.10 16.31
N VAL A 154 28.65 16.10 15.60
CA VAL A 154 27.35 16.49 16.14
C VAL A 154 26.34 15.38 15.94
N ARG A 155 25.46 15.18 16.93
CA ARG A 155 24.36 14.21 16.87
C ARG A 155 23.06 14.95 16.54
N VAL A 156 22.31 14.43 15.59
CA VAL A 156 20.97 14.94 15.26
C VAL A 156 20.00 14.58 16.38
N VAL A 157 19.38 15.59 16.98
CA VAL A 157 18.42 15.47 18.08
C VAL A 157 16.98 15.53 17.55
N ALA A 158 16.73 16.39 16.57
CA ALA A 158 15.42 16.55 15.96
C ALA A 158 15.53 17.05 14.51
N ARG A 159 14.44 16.91 13.75
CA ARG A 159 14.31 17.45 12.39
C ARG A 159 13.14 18.44 12.33
N LYS A 160 13.40 19.63 11.79
CA LYS A 160 12.41 20.67 11.50
C LYS A 160 12.41 20.94 9.99
N GLY A 161 11.72 20.09 9.23
CA GLY A 161 11.63 20.22 7.77
C GLY A 161 12.97 19.97 7.07
N LEU A 162 13.62 21.02 6.59
CA LEU A 162 14.95 20.96 5.93
C LEU A 162 16.11 21.31 6.88
N LEU A 163 15.80 21.70 8.12
CA LEU A 163 16.76 22.01 9.17
C LEU A 163 16.85 20.84 10.15
N LEU A 164 18.05 20.42 10.50
CA LEU A 164 18.30 19.43 11.56
C LEU A 164 18.80 20.14 12.83
N GLU A 165 18.18 19.85 13.96
CA GLU A 165 18.70 20.29 15.25
C GLU A 165 19.76 19.31 15.73
N VAL A 166 20.94 19.84 16.07
CA VAL A 166 22.10 19.03 16.43
C VAL A 166 22.71 19.48 17.76
N ALA A 167 23.13 18.50 18.57
CA ALA A 167 23.89 18.73 19.79
C ALA A 167 25.32 18.19 19.61
N ALA A 168 26.28 18.77 20.33
CA ALA A 168 27.64 18.26 20.35
C ALA A 168 27.63 16.79 20.83
N ALA A 169 28.24 15.89 20.07
CA ALA A 169 28.27 14.47 20.43
C ALA A 169 29.13 14.20 21.69
N ASP A 170 30.04 15.13 22.00
CA ASP A 170 30.93 15.10 23.16
C ASP A 170 30.34 15.75 24.42
N ALA A 171 29.13 16.30 24.35
CA ALA A 171 28.39 16.67 25.54
C ALA A 171 27.90 15.37 26.21
N ALA A 172 28.71 14.84 27.12
CA ALA A 172 28.29 13.80 28.04
C ALA A 172 26.89 14.13 28.60
N PRO A 173 26.00 13.15 28.77
CA PRO A 173 24.73 13.38 29.44
C PRO A 173 25.05 13.82 30.88
N GLY A 174 24.96 15.12 31.13
CA GLY A 174 24.93 15.65 32.49
C GLY A 174 23.71 15.06 33.16
N GLY A 175 23.95 14.15 34.08
CA GLY A 175 22.90 13.48 34.83
C GLY A 175 22.12 14.44 35.70
N GLU A 176 20.86 14.09 35.89
CA GLU A 176 20.10 14.32 37.12
C GLU A 176 19.38 13.01 37.46
#